data_AF-A0A2V2E7M1-F1
#
_entry.id   AF-A0A2V2E7M1-F1
#
_cell.length_a   1.000
_cell.length_b   1.000
_cell.length_c   1.000
_cell.angle_alpha   90.00
_cell.angle_beta   90.00
_cell.angle_gamma   90.00
#
_symmetry.space_group_name_H-M   'P 1'
#
loop_
_entity.id
_entity.type
_entity.pdbx_description
1 polymer ?
#
loop_
_entity_poly.entity_id
_entity_poly.type
_entity_poly.pdbx_seq_one_letter_code
_entity_poly.pdbx_strand_id
1 'polypeptide(L)'
;MEIDSLEIRKVDKDTELAEKLLDFVENFSWEEVKEHTVMMIKNWRFTDWETMFAAIADGTIVGMASFMKTDYYPLPEIYPWISTIFVSEEYRGHRISQRLIDFANDYAKACGFDVTYIPSEQVGLYEKFGYSYVKDIVNYGNGADRLYFKQI
;
A
#
# COMPACT_ATOMS: atom_id res chain seq x y z
N MET A 1 -8.03 -16.27 -14.41
CA MET A 1 -7.19 -17.15 -13.58
C MET A 1 -7.99 -17.42 -12.31
N GLU A 2 -8.17 -18.68 -11.91
CA GLU A 2 -8.70 -18.98 -10.58
C GLU A 2 -7.52 -18.86 -9.62
N ILE A 3 -7.66 -18.02 -8.58
CA ILE A 3 -6.60 -17.84 -7.59
C ILE A 3 -6.93 -18.79 -6.44
N ASP A 4 -6.37 -19.99 -6.51
CA ASP A 4 -6.68 -21.07 -5.56
C ASP A 4 -6.18 -20.74 -4.15
N SER A 5 -5.09 -19.98 -4.05
CA SER A 5 -4.53 -19.52 -2.78
C SER A 5 -4.03 -18.07 -2.86
N LEU A 6 -4.76 -17.13 -2.24
CA LEU A 6 -4.28 -15.76 -2.06
C LEU A 6 -4.13 -15.45 -0.56
N GLU A 7 -2.92 -15.10 -0.15
CA GLU A 7 -2.60 -14.63 1.20
C GLU A 7 -2.00 -13.22 1.17
N ILE A 8 -2.20 -12.46 2.25
CA ILE A 8 -1.53 -11.18 2.47
C ILE A 8 -0.57 -11.37 3.64
N ARG A 9 0.69 -10.93 3.49
CA ARG A 9 1.70 -11.01 4.54
C ARG A 9 2.37 -9.68 4.78
N LYS A 10 2.66 -9.39 6.06
CA LYS A 10 3.58 -8.32 6.45
C LYS A 10 5.00 -8.70 6.07
N VAL A 11 5.74 -7.75 5.53
CA VAL A 11 7.15 -7.93 5.14
C VAL A 11 8.04 -7.45 6.28
N ASP A 12 8.91 -8.34 6.74
CA ASP A 12 9.87 -8.08 7.81
C ASP A 12 11.30 -7.98 7.27
N LYS A 13 12.14 -7.23 7.97
CA LYS A 13 13.53 -7.00 7.60
C LYS A 13 14.30 -8.32 7.54
N ASP A 14 15.22 -8.43 6.59
CA ASP A 14 16.15 -9.57 6.48
C ASP A 14 15.42 -10.92 6.33
N THR A 15 14.27 -10.92 5.63
CA THR A 15 13.49 -12.13 5.32
C THR A 15 13.51 -12.43 3.82
N GLU A 16 13.31 -13.71 3.45
CA GLU A 16 13.12 -14.13 2.05
C GLU A 16 11.96 -13.37 1.37
N LEU A 17 10.93 -13.00 2.14
CA LEU A 17 9.81 -12.23 1.61
C LEU A 17 10.22 -10.79 1.24
N ALA A 18 11.15 -10.19 1.98
CA ALA A 18 11.69 -8.87 1.63
C ALA A 18 12.53 -8.91 0.34
N GLU A 19 13.32 -9.97 0.16
CA GLU A 19 14.08 -10.21 -1.07
C GLU A 19 13.14 -10.40 -2.27
N LYS A 20 12.11 -11.25 -2.14
CA LYS A 20 11.09 -11.44 -3.17
C LYS A 20 10.31 -10.17 -3.48
N LEU A 21 10.02 -9.35 -2.46
CA LEU A 21 9.34 -8.07 -2.68
C LEU A 21 10.25 -7.11 -3.44
N LEU A 22 11.53 -7.05 -3.11
CA LEU A 22 12.49 -6.24 -3.84
C LEU A 22 12.52 -6.64 -5.33
N ASP A 23 12.68 -7.93 -5.62
CA ASP A 23 12.66 -8.46 -6.99
C ASP A 23 11.35 -8.12 -7.70
N PHE A 24 10.20 -8.22 -7.02
CA PHE A 24 8.91 -7.84 -7.58
C PHE A 24 8.84 -6.36 -7.98
N VAL A 25 9.27 -5.45 -7.10
CA VAL A 25 9.24 -4.00 -7.37
C VAL A 25 10.24 -3.60 -8.45
N GLU A 26 11.41 -4.25 -8.52
CA GLU A 26 12.37 -3.99 -9.61
C GLU A 26 11.76 -4.29 -11.00
N ASN A 27 10.80 -5.22 -11.08
CA ASN A 27 10.26 -5.74 -12.33
C ASN A 27 8.80 -5.35 -12.63
N PHE A 28 8.08 -4.71 -11.71
CA PHE A 28 6.69 -4.30 -11.94
C PHE A 28 6.56 -3.14 -12.96
N SER A 29 5.34 -2.84 -13.40
CA SER A 29 5.04 -1.88 -14.47
C SER A 29 4.92 -0.42 -14.03
N TRP A 30 4.95 -0.12 -12.73
CA TRP A 30 4.73 1.24 -12.21
C TRP A 30 6.05 2.02 -12.09
N GLU A 31 6.48 2.60 -13.21
CA GLU A 31 7.80 3.26 -13.32
C GLU A 31 7.96 4.48 -12.42
N GLU A 32 6.92 5.30 -12.23
CA GLU A 32 7.02 6.57 -11.51
C GLU A 32 7.38 6.39 -10.02
N VAL A 33 6.99 5.28 -9.41
CA VAL A 33 7.26 4.99 -7.98
C VAL A 33 8.37 3.94 -7.79
N LYS A 34 8.83 3.32 -8.88
CA LYS A 34 9.77 2.19 -8.88
C LYS A 34 11.04 2.50 -8.10
N GLU A 35 11.78 3.51 -8.55
CA GLU A 35 13.12 3.82 -8.03
C GLU A 35 13.09 4.12 -6.54
N HIS A 36 12.12 4.92 -6.10
CA HIS A 36 11.96 5.23 -4.68
C HIS A 36 11.57 4.00 -3.86
N THR A 37 10.63 3.19 -4.34
CA THR A 37 10.16 2.00 -3.62
C THR A 37 11.28 0.95 -3.49
N VAL A 38 12.05 0.73 -4.55
CA VAL A 38 13.27 -0.10 -4.53
C VAL A 38 14.25 0.42 -3.48
N MET A 39 14.51 1.74 -3.46
CA MET A 39 15.43 2.36 -2.51
C MET A 39 14.94 2.18 -1.06
N MET A 40 13.65 2.32 -0.79
CA MET A 40 13.05 2.13 0.53
C MET A 40 13.21 0.70 1.03
N ILE A 41 12.90 -0.30 0.18
CA ILE A 41 12.99 -1.73 0.53
C ILE A 41 14.46 -2.15 0.68
N LYS A 42 15.30 -1.85 -0.30
CA LYS A 42 16.71 -2.24 -0.35
C LYS A 42 17.52 -1.72 0.84
N ASN A 43 17.23 -0.50 1.31
CA ASN A 43 17.92 0.11 2.45
C ASN A 43 17.15 -0.06 3.76
N TRP A 44 16.00 -0.76 3.74
CA TRP A 44 15.08 -0.90 4.86
C TRP A 44 14.80 0.42 5.59
N ARG A 45 14.29 1.42 4.87
CA ARG A 45 13.95 2.74 5.42
C ARG A 45 12.57 2.77 6.06
N PHE A 46 12.28 1.76 6.86
CA PHE A 46 11.05 1.64 7.64
C PHE A 46 11.40 1.72 9.13
N THR A 47 10.60 2.46 9.89
CA THR A 47 10.80 2.67 11.33
C THR A 47 9.55 2.29 12.11
N ASP A 48 9.72 1.93 13.39
CA ASP A 48 8.61 1.60 14.30
C ASP A 48 7.68 0.51 13.74
N TRP A 49 6.49 0.91 13.29
CA TRP A 49 5.41 0.09 12.76
C TRP A 49 5.33 0.14 11.22
N GLU A 50 6.15 0.96 10.57
CA GLU A 50 6.16 1.11 9.11
C GLU A 50 6.60 -0.19 8.45
N THR A 51 5.97 -0.55 7.34
CA THR A 51 6.23 -1.81 6.64
C THR A 51 5.60 -1.82 5.25
N MET A 52 5.88 -2.89 4.51
CA MET A 52 5.18 -3.25 3.28
C MET A 52 4.31 -4.47 3.55
N PHE A 53 3.19 -4.58 2.84
CA PHE A 53 2.39 -5.79 2.74
C PHE A 53 2.52 -6.37 1.33
N ALA A 54 2.66 -7.69 1.24
CA ALA A 54 2.73 -8.41 -0.01
C ALA A 54 1.48 -9.29 -0.16
N ALA A 55 0.83 -9.21 -1.32
CA ALA A 55 -0.19 -10.16 -1.75
C ALA A 55 0.49 -11.28 -2.52
N ILE A 56 0.30 -12.52 -2.08
CA ILE A 56 0.98 -13.70 -2.61
C ILE A 56 -0.08 -14.65 -3.16
N ALA A 57 -0.02 -14.93 -4.46
CA ALA A 57 -0.81 -15.94 -5.14
C ALA A 57 0.10 -17.08 -5.59
N ASP A 58 -0.23 -18.30 -5.16
CA ASP A 58 0.51 -19.52 -5.54
C ASP A 58 2.03 -19.40 -5.37
N GLY A 59 2.45 -18.80 -4.23
CA GLY A 59 3.84 -18.60 -3.87
C GLY A 59 4.54 -17.40 -4.54
N THR A 60 3.85 -16.65 -5.39
CA THR A 60 4.38 -15.50 -6.14
C THR A 60 3.75 -14.20 -5.66
N ILE A 61 4.55 -13.13 -5.52
CA ILE A 61 4.01 -11.81 -5.18
C ILE A 61 3.27 -11.24 -6.40
N VAL A 62 2.02 -10.83 -6.19
CA VAL A 62 1.12 -10.30 -7.24
C VAL A 62 0.60 -8.91 -6.92
N GLY A 63 0.97 -8.36 -5.77
CA GLY A 63 0.62 -7.01 -5.38
C GLY A 63 1.25 -6.60 -4.06
N MET A 64 1.18 -5.31 -3.76
CA MET A 64 1.73 -4.74 -2.53
C MET A 64 0.97 -3.50 -2.08
N ALA A 65 1.18 -3.13 -0.83
CA ALA A 65 0.81 -1.82 -0.28
C ALA A 65 1.86 -1.40 0.76
N SER A 66 2.11 -0.11 0.91
CA SER A 66 2.94 0.45 1.97
C SER A 66 2.08 0.91 3.15
N PHE A 67 2.66 0.86 4.35
CA PHE A 67 2.07 1.40 5.58
C PHE A 67 3.09 2.30 6.27
N MET A 68 2.86 3.61 6.25
CA MET A 68 3.90 4.61 6.51
C MET A 68 3.44 5.75 7.41
N LYS A 69 4.37 6.37 8.13
CA LYS A 69 4.17 7.60 8.91
C LYS A 69 4.15 8.83 8.01
N THR A 70 5.00 8.84 7.00
CA THR A 70 5.09 9.92 6.02
C THR A 70 4.82 9.41 4.62
N ASP A 71 4.21 10.26 3.82
CA ASP A 71 4.04 10.09 2.38
C ASP A 71 4.58 11.36 1.69
N TYR A 72 4.52 11.43 0.37
CA TYR A 72 4.98 12.59 -0.42
C TYR A 72 4.20 13.88 -0.16
N TYR A 73 3.12 13.81 0.60
CA TYR A 73 2.29 14.96 0.98
C TYR A 73 2.82 15.63 2.25
N PRO A 74 2.96 16.97 2.28
CA PRO A 74 3.46 17.71 3.45
C PRO A 74 2.37 17.87 4.53
N LEU A 75 1.87 16.74 5.05
CA LEU A 75 0.75 16.66 5.99
C LEU A 75 1.19 15.86 7.24
N PRO A 76 1.98 16.45 8.15
CA PRO A 76 2.62 15.74 9.25
C PRO A 76 1.64 15.18 10.30
N GLU A 77 0.43 15.74 10.38
CA GLU A 77 -0.63 15.33 11.31
C GLU A 77 -1.49 14.17 10.76
N ILE A 78 -1.25 13.76 9.51
CA ILE A 78 -2.03 12.72 8.84
C ILE A 78 -1.17 11.47 8.74
N TYR A 79 -1.55 10.44 9.50
CA TYR A 79 -0.94 9.12 9.50
C TYR A 79 -1.83 8.15 10.30
N PRO A 80 -1.68 6.84 10.11
CA PRO A 80 -0.84 6.16 9.13
C PRO A 80 -1.41 6.22 7.69
N TRP A 81 -0.51 6.27 6.72
CA TRP A 81 -0.80 6.21 5.30
C TRP A 81 -0.82 4.75 4.82
N ILE A 82 -1.86 4.38 4.07
CA ILE A 82 -1.86 3.19 3.22
C ILE A 82 -1.69 3.68 1.79
N SER A 83 -0.51 3.42 1.22
CA SER A 83 -0.11 3.98 -0.07
C SER A 83 0.60 2.95 -0.93
N THR A 84 1.15 3.36 -2.08
CA THR A 84 1.91 2.50 -3.00
C THR A 84 1.17 1.18 -3.29
N ILE A 85 -0.15 1.26 -3.46
CA ILE A 85 -1.01 0.10 -3.66
C ILE A 85 -0.90 -0.32 -5.13
N PHE A 86 -0.32 -1.48 -5.37
CA PHE A 86 -0.13 -2.02 -6.70
C PHE A 86 -0.59 -3.46 -6.79
N VAL A 87 -1.20 -3.83 -7.91
CA VAL A 87 -1.55 -5.21 -8.25
C VAL A 87 -1.14 -5.44 -9.70
N SER A 88 -0.40 -6.53 -9.95
CA SER A 88 0.00 -6.97 -11.27
C SER A 88 -1.22 -7.08 -12.19
N GLU A 89 -1.07 -6.62 -13.43
CA GLU A 89 -2.15 -6.46 -14.41
C GLU A 89 -3.00 -7.71 -14.58
N GLU A 90 -2.35 -8.87 -14.69
CA GLU A 90 -2.98 -10.17 -14.89
C GLU A 90 -3.82 -10.65 -13.68
N TYR A 91 -3.59 -10.06 -12.50
CA TYR A 91 -4.31 -10.37 -11.25
C TYR A 91 -5.32 -9.27 -10.85
N ARG A 92 -5.51 -8.23 -11.67
CA ARG A 92 -6.52 -7.20 -11.43
C ARG A 92 -7.94 -7.75 -11.60
N GLY A 93 -8.92 -7.11 -10.95
CA GLY A 93 -10.31 -7.57 -10.95
C GLY A 93 -10.62 -8.64 -9.89
N HIS A 94 -9.61 -9.17 -9.19
CA HIS A 94 -9.77 -10.19 -8.14
C HIS A 94 -9.83 -9.62 -6.70
N ARG A 95 -10.14 -8.32 -6.56
CA ARG A 95 -10.22 -7.60 -5.26
C ARG A 95 -8.97 -7.69 -4.39
N ILE A 96 -7.79 -7.90 -4.98
CA ILE A 96 -6.52 -8.00 -4.25
C ILE A 96 -6.18 -6.69 -3.52
N SER A 97 -6.40 -5.54 -4.17
CA SER A 97 -6.20 -4.23 -3.53
C SER A 97 -7.09 -4.06 -2.29
N GLN A 98 -8.35 -4.51 -2.34
CA GLN A 98 -9.23 -4.51 -1.17
C GLN A 98 -8.64 -5.34 -0.03
N ARG A 99 -8.16 -6.55 -0.32
CA ARG A 99 -7.55 -7.43 0.70
C ARG A 99 -6.26 -6.86 1.29
N LEU A 100 -5.43 -6.20 0.49
CA LEU A 100 -4.25 -5.47 0.96
C LEU A 100 -4.65 -4.34 1.93
N ILE A 101 -5.66 -3.55 1.55
CA ILE A 101 -6.16 -2.43 2.36
C ILE A 101 -6.82 -2.92 3.66
N ASP A 102 -7.61 -3.98 3.60
CA ASP A 102 -8.24 -4.57 4.79
C ASP A 102 -7.19 -5.11 5.76
N PHE A 103 -6.16 -5.81 5.25
CA PHE A 103 -5.03 -6.27 6.06
C PHE A 103 -4.27 -5.11 6.70
N ALA A 104 -4.03 -4.04 5.94
CA ALA A 104 -3.37 -2.84 6.45
C ALA A 104 -4.19 -2.14 7.55
N ASN A 105 -5.52 -2.10 7.41
CA ASN A 105 -6.41 -1.59 8.44
C ASN A 105 -6.39 -2.44 9.71
N ASP A 106 -6.41 -3.77 9.58
CA ASP A 106 -6.31 -4.67 10.74
C ASP A 106 -4.96 -4.54 11.45
N TYR A 107 -3.88 -4.39 10.70
CA TYR A 107 -2.56 -4.09 11.25
C TYR A 107 -2.53 -2.73 11.97
N ALA A 108 -3.14 -1.70 11.38
CA ALA A 108 -3.23 -0.38 12.00
C ALA A 108 -3.95 -0.43 13.36
N LYS A 109 -5.06 -1.17 13.47
CA LYS A 109 -5.74 -1.43 14.76
C LYS A 109 -4.81 -2.10 15.76
N ALA A 110 -4.07 -3.12 15.32
CA ALA A 110 -3.13 -3.84 16.18
C ALA A 110 -1.98 -2.94 16.68
N CYS A 111 -1.61 -1.93 15.89
CA CYS A 111 -0.66 -0.87 16.29
C CYS A 111 -1.27 0.21 17.19
N GLY A 112 -2.59 0.18 17.45
CA GLY A 112 -3.29 1.15 18.30
C GLY A 112 -3.78 2.40 17.56
N PHE A 113 -3.91 2.35 16.23
CA PHE A 113 -4.53 3.42 15.47
C PHE A 113 -6.04 3.24 15.36
N ASP A 114 -6.75 4.36 15.35
CA ASP A 114 -8.21 4.43 15.18
C ASP A 114 -8.62 4.79 13.74
N VAL A 115 -7.66 5.26 12.93
CA VAL A 115 -7.90 5.72 11.56
C VAL A 115 -6.75 5.32 10.62
N THR A 116 -7.03 5.22 9.32
CA THR A 116 -6.03 5.20 8.25
C THR A 116 -6.39 6.16 7.14
N TYR A 117 -5.38 6.53 6.33
CA TYR A 117 -5.53 7.48 5.24
C TYR A 117 -5.03 6.90 3.91
N ILE A 118 -5.73 7.22 2.82
CA ILE A 118 -5.33 6.86 1.46
C ILE A 118 -5.39 8.12 0.57
N PRO A 119 -4.30 8.46 -0.12
CA PRO A 119 -4.32 9.46 -1.18
C PRO A 119 -4.64 8.80 -2.53
N SER A 120 -5.54 9.38 -3.34
CA SER A 120 -5.78 8.88 -4.68
C SER A 120 -6.48 9.87 -5.62
N GLU A 121 -6.16 9.79 -6.91
CA GLU A 121 -6.95 10.41 -7.98
C GLU A 121 -8.28 9.68 -8.24
N GLN A 122 -8.43 8.43 -7.79
CA GLN A 122 -9.61 7.62 -8.08
C GLN A 122 -10.81 8.04 -7.26
N VAL A 123 -11.98 8.08 -7.91
CA VAL A 123 -13.28 8.37 -7.30
C VAL A 123 -14.15 7.12 -7.33
N GLY A 124 -14.75 6.77 -6.20
CA GLY A 124 -15.68 5.64 -6.05
C GLY A 124 -15.02 4.28 -5.79
N LEU A 125 -13.69 4.15 -5.80
CA LEU A 125 -13.02 2.90 -5.44
C LEU A 125 -12.98 2.72 -3.93
N TYR A 126 -12.33 3.65 -3.22
CA TYR A 126 -12.06 3.51 -1.78
C TYR A 126 -13.33 3.70 -0.94
N GLU A 127 -14.31 4.43 -1.46
CA GLU A 127 -15.63 4.57 -0.84
C GLU A 127 -16.35 3.23 -0.74
N LYS A 128 -16.16 2.33 -1.71
CA LYS A 128 -16.68 0.96 -1.64
C LYS A 128 -15.99 0.13 -0.56
N PHE A 129 -14.79 0.53 -0.13
CA PHE A 129 -14.05 -0.09 0.96
C PHE A 129 -14.32 0.59 2.32
N GLY A 130 -15.26 1.54 2.37
CA GLY A 130 -15.66 2.23 3.59
C GLY A 130 -14.84 3.48 3.91
N TYR A 131 -14.01 3.96 2.99
CA TYR A 131 -13.33 5.24 3.15
C TYR A 131 -14.27 6.41 2.83
N SER A 132 -14.04 7.54 3.48
CA SER A 132 -14.75 8.79 3.24
C SER A 132 -13.79 9.85 2.72
N TYR A 133 -14.25 10.62 1.73
CA TYR A 133 -13.52 11.77 1.22
C TYR A 133 -13.33 12.82 2.32
N VAL A 134 -12.13 13.40 2.42
CA VAL A 134 -11.79 14.47 3.35
C VAL A 134 -11.67 15.80 2.61
N LYS A 135 -10.72 15.88 1.68
CA LYS A 135 -10.35 17.09 0.93
C LYS A 135 -9.44 16.73 -0.24
N ASP A 136 -9.24 17.68 -1.13
CA ASP A 136 -8.18 17.59 -2.15
C ASP A 136 -6.83 17.95 -1.51
N ILE A 137 -5.76 17.30 -1.99
CA ILE A 137 -4.37 17.48 -1.58
C ILE A 137 -3.49 17.63 -2.82
N VAL A 138 -2.39 18.39 -2.69
CA VAL A 138 -1.48 18.63 -3.82
C VAL A 138 -0.49 17.48 -3.91
N ASN A 139 -0.40 16.84 -5.08
CA ASN A 139 0.55 15.76 -5.34
C ASN A 139 1.90 16.30 -5.85
N TYR A 140 2.90 15.43 -5.96
CA TYR A 140 4.27 15.82 -6.35
C TYR A 140 4.36 16.49 -7.74
N GLY A 141 3.42 16.20 -8.64
CA GLY A 141 3.33 16.80 -9.96
C GLY A 141 2.65 18.16 -10.01
N ASN A 142 2.34 18.78 -8.85
CA ASN A 142 1.42 19.91 -8.71
C ASN A 142 -0.02 19.61 -9.21
N GLY A 143 -0.36 18.32 -9.32
CA GLY A 143 -1.72 17.85 -9.54
C GLY A 143 -2.52 17.79 -8.24
N ALA A 144 -3.79 17.41 -8.35
CA ALA A 144 -4.69 17.27 -7.21
C ALA A 144 -5.08 15.81 -7.03
N ASP A 145 -4.76 15.26 -5.86
CA ASP A 145 -5.28 13.98 -5.40
C ASP A 145 -6.37 14.22 -4.36
N ARG A 146 -7.15 13.19 -4.07
CA ARG A 146 -8.14 13.19 -3.01
C ARG A 146 -7.60 12.44 -1.81
N LEU A 147 -7.70 13.09 -0.65
CA LEU A 147 -7.46 12.43 0.62
C LEU A 147 -8.73 11.72 1.08
N TYR A 148 -8.58 10.43 1.37
CA TYR A 148 -9.60 9.60 1.97
C TYR A 148 -9.17 9.15 3.37
N PHE A 149 -10.13 9.01 4.28
CA PHE A 149 -9.90 8.42 5.60
C PHE A 149 -10.90 7.31 5.90
N LYS A 150 -10.53 6.38 6.77
CA LYS A 150 -11.43 5.37 7.30
C LYS A 150 -11.23 5.27 8.81
N GLN A 151 -12.32 5.35 9.57
CA GLN A 151 -12.35 4.91 10.96
C GLN A 151 -12.30 3.38 10.95
N ILE A 152 -11.32 2.81 11.64
CA ILE A 152 -11.07 1.36 11.64
C ILE A 152 -11.59 0.73 12.93
#